data_AF-A0A526YS51-F1
#
_entry.id   AF-A0A526YS51-F1
#
_cell.length_a   1.000
_cell.length_b   1.000
_cell.length_c   1.000
_cell.angle_alpha   90.00
_cell.angle_beta   90.00
_cell.angle_gamma   90.00
#
_symmetry.space_group_name_H-M   'P 1'
#
loop_
_entity.id
_entity.type
_entity.pdbx_description
1 polymer ?
#
loop_
_entity_poly.entity_id
_entity_poly.type
_entity_poly.pdbx_seq_one_letter_code
_entity_poly.pdbx_strand_id
1 'polypeptide(L)'
;MAHNAGFDRPFCERLSPSFIPKPWACSVTEIRWADHGFEGNKLGYLVGQSGLFHDGHPATDDCHALLEILARPIAGSDMTPFAELYAASQRLRVRVWAENSPFEMKDHLKARGYRWSDGSEGRPKAWWAEIAEENLEKAA
;
A
#
# COMPACT_ATOMS: atom_id res chain seq x y z
N MET A 1 0.20 -0.50 -9.78
CA MET A 1 0.91 0.09 -8.64
C MET A 1 0.31 1.46 -8.34
N ALA A 2 0.37 1.91 -7.09
CA ALA A 2 -0.13 3.23 -6.69
C ALA A 2 0.62 3.77 -5.46
N HIS A 3 0.60 5.08 -5.27
CA HIS A 3 1.08 5.72 -4.04
C HIS A 3 -0.07 5.87 -3.07
N ASN A 4 -0.18 4.92 -2.13
CA ASN A 4 -1.35 4.66 -1.27
C ASN A 4 -2.46 3.84 -1.96
N ALA A 5 -2.12 2.64 -2.42
CA ALA A 5 -3.06 1.74 -3.11
C ALA A 5 -4.35 1.43 -2.34
N GLY A 6 -4.35 1.55 -1.01
CA GLY A 6 -5.57 1.39 -0.20
C GLY A 6 -6.64 2.45 -0.49
N PHE A 7 -6.25 3.60 -1.05
CA PHE A 7 -7.16 4.64 -1.51
C PHE A 7 -7.60 4.41 -2.96
N ASP A 8 -6.65 4.16 -3.87
CA ASP A 8 -6.92 4.06 -5.32
C ASP A 8 -7.65 2.77 -5.70
N ARG A 9 -7.27 1.64 -5.10
CA ARG A 9 -7.78 0.31 -5.48
C ARG A 9 -9.32 0.22 -5.40
N PRO A 10 -9.98 0.61 -4.28
CA PRO A 10 -11.44 0.59 -4.23
C PRO A 10 -12.11 1.46 -5.31
N PHE A 11 -11.51 2.60 -5.67
CA PHE A 11 -12.04 3.45 -6.73
C PHE A 11 -11.94 2.78 -8.10
N CYS A 12 -10.77 2.21 -8.43
CA CYS A 12 -10.56 1.50 -9.69
C CYS A 12 -11.44 0.24 -9.80
N GLU A 13 -11.56 -0.56 -8.74
CA GLU A 13 -12.42 -1.76 -8.76
C GLU A 13 -13.90 -1.44 -8.94
N ARG A 14 -14.40 -0.32 -8.37
CA ARG A 14 -15.76 0.19 -8.64
C ARG A 14 -15.93 0.69 -10.06
N LEU A 15 -14.91 1.33 -10.62
CA LEU A 15 -14.93 1.82 -12.00
C LEU A 15 -14.97 0.67 -13.01
N SER A 16 -14.19 -0.39 -12.77
CA SER A 16 -14.20 -1.58 -13.61
C SER A 16 -13.76 -2.83 -12.83
N PRO A 17 -14.55 -3.94 -12.89
CA PRO A 17 -14.15 -5.22 -12.32
C PRO A 17 -12.83 -5.78 -12.87
N SER A 18 -12.35 -5.29 -14.02
CA SER A 18 -11.06 -5.67 -14.61
C SER A 18 -9.85 -5.33 -13.75
N PHE A 19 -10.00 -4.44 -12.75
CA PHE A 19 -8.97 -4.09 -11.78
C PHE A 19 -8.87 -5.05 -10.60
N ILE A 20 -9.91 -5.85 -10.33
CA ILE A 20 -9.95 -6.80 -9.21
C ILE A 20 -8.82 -7.85 -9.29
N PRO A 21 -8.58 -8.52 -10.43
CA PRO A 21 -7.54 -9.55 -10.50
C PRO A 21 -6.13 -8.97 -10.72
N LYS A 22 -5.95 -7.64 -10.75
CA LYS A 22 -4.63 -7.03 -11.01
C LYS A 22 -3.74 -7.15 -9.77
N PRO A 23 -2.42 -7.40 -9.94
CA PRO A 23 -1.47 -7.35 -8.84
C PRO A 23 -1.28 -5.90 -8.39
N TRP A 24 -1.99 -5.52 -7.33
CA TRP A 24 -1.85 -4.20 -6.70
C TRP A 24 -0.60 -4.17 -5.84
N ALA A 25 0.08 -3.03 -5.87
CA ALA A 25 1.22 -2.74 -5.00
C ALA A 25 1.19 -1.26 -4.59
N CYS A 26 1.66 -0.98 -3.38
CA CYS A 26 1.54 0.29 -2.67
C CYS A 26 2.93 0.82 -2.31
N SER A 27 3.39 1.87 -3.00
CA SER A 27 4.71 2.45 -2.71
C SER A 27 4.82 3.03 -1.30
N VAL A 28 3.71 3.40 -0.64
CA VAL A 28 3.72 3.93 0.73
C VAL A 28 4.08 2.86 1.77
N THR A 29 3.65 1.62 1.57
CA THR A 29 3.71 0.56 2.58
C THR A 29 4.61 -0.61 2.19
N GLU A 30 4.92 -0.78 0.91
CA GLU A 30 5.67 -1.95 0.40
C GLU A 30 7.09 -1.61 -0.05
N ILE A 31 7.48 -0.33 -0.01
CA ILE A 31 8.86 0.10 -0.15
C ILE A 31 9.36 0.56 1.21
N ARG A 32 10.50 0.04 1.64
CA ARG A 32 11.16 0.47 2.87
C ARG A 32 11.97 1.74 2.65
N TRP A 33 11.27 2.86 2.47
CA TRP A 33 11.88 4.16 2.20
C TRP A 33 12.98 4.56 3.20
N ALA A 34 12.82 4.25 4.47
CA ALA A 34 13.83 4.51 5.50
C ALA A 34 15.15 3.76 5.26
N ASP A 35 15.08 2.51 4.79
CA ASP A 35 16.27 1.70 4.44
C ASP A 35 17.01 2.33 3.24
N HIS A 36 16.29 3.11 2.42
CA HIS A 36 16.82 3.86 1.28
C HIS A 36 17.20 5.31 1.61
N GLY A 37 17.21 5.66 2.90
CA GLY A 37 17.63 6.97 3.41
C GLY A 37 16.54 8.05 3.39
N PHE A 38 15.28 7.72 3.09
CA PHE A 38 14.18 8.68 3.11
C PHE A 38 13.56 8.85 4.51
N GLU A 39 13.29 10.09 4.89
CA GLU A 39 12.72 10.42 6.22
C GLU A 39 11.21 10.20 6.30
N GLY A 40 10.54 10.03 5.16
CA GLY A 40 9.10 9.83 5.10
C GLY A 40 8.64 9.25 3.77
N ASN A 41 7.40 8.78 3.73
CA ASN A 41 6.80 8.11 2.57
C ASN A 41 5.66 8.90 1.92
N LYS A 42 5.45 10.16 2.30
CA LYS A 42 4.50 11.04 1.57
C LYS A 42 5.16 11.51 0.28
N LEU A 43 4.42 11.54 -0.81
CA LEU A 43 4.95 11.91 -2.13
C LEU A 43 5.75 13.21 -2.11
N GLY A 44 5.23 14.27 -1.49
CA GLY A 44 5.95 15.55 -1.39
C GLY A 44 7.30 15.45 -0.66
N TYR A 45 7.43 14.59 0.35
CA TYR A 45 8.72 14.35 1.02
C TYR A 45 9.67 13.56 0.12
N LEU A 46 9.17 12.52 -0.54
CA LEU A 46 9.98 11.72 -1.47
C LEU A 46 10.53 12.58 -2.61
N VAL A 47 9.66 13.42 -3.20
CA VAL A 47 10.02 14.35 -4.27
C VAL A 47 11.05 15.35 -3.77
N GLY A 48 10.75 16.04 -2.67
CA GLY A 48 11.63 17.09 -2.13
C GLY A 48 13.01 16.55 -1.74
N GLN A 49 13.07 15.38 -1.10
CA GLN A 49 14.34 14.75 -0.74
C GLN A 49 15.11 14.23 -1.97
N SER A 50 14.42 13.94 -3.07
CA SER A 50 15.03 13.59 -4.36
C SER A 50 15.51 14.82 -5.16
N GLY A 51 15.46 16.02 -4.58
CA GLY A 51 15.85 17.27 -5.24
C GLY A 51 14.92 17.68 -6.37
N LEU A 52 13.70 17.15 -6.40
CA LEU A 52 12.68 17.46 -7.39
C LEU A 52 11.71 18.51 -6.85
N PHE A 53 11.04 19.20 -7.76
CA PHE A 53 9.97 20.13 -7.44
C PHE A 53 8.65 19.55 -7.93
N HIS A 54 7.63 19.64 -7.09
CA HIS A 54 6.28 19.22 -7.42
C HIS A 54 5.30 20.25 -6.89
N ASP A 55 4.67 20.99 -7.82
CA ASP A 55 3.68 22.04 -7.50
C ASP A 55 2.29 21.46 -7.15
N GLY A 56 2.20 20.14 -6.95
CA GLY A 56 1.07 19.47 -6.35
C GLY A 56 -0.24 19.65 -7.11
N HIS A 57 -0.31 19.26 -8.38
CA HIS A 57 -1.51 19.23 -9.23
C HIS A 57 -1.38 18.11 -10.28
N PRO A 58 -2.38 17.89 -11.16
CA PRO A 58 -3.24 16.70 -11.32
C PRO A 58 -2.65 15.31 -11.01
N ALA A 59 -3.52 14.32 -10.82
CA ALA A 59 -3.14 12.91 -10.56
C ALA A 59 -2.09 12.35 -11.56
N THR A 60 -2.02 12.88 -12.77
CA THR A 60 -1.00 12.54 -13.77
C THR A 60 0.40 13.00 -13.35
N ASP A 61 0.57 14.20 -12.80
CA ASP A 61 1.89 14.67 -12.39
C ASP A 61 2.34 13.96 -11.11
N ASP A 62 1.40 13.62 -10.21
CA ASP A 62 1.69 12.71 -9.09
C ASP A 62 2.23 11.35 -9.59
N CYS A 63 1.64 10.80 -10.65
CA CYS A 63 2.13 9.57 -11.28
C CYS A 63 3.54 9.74 -11.85
N HIS A 64 3.81 10.83 -12.57
CA HIS A 64 5.12 11.10 -13.14
C HIS A 64 6.19 11.33 -12.06
N ALA A 65 5.87 12.12 -11.03
CA ALA A 65 6.76 12.37 -9.91
C ALA A 65 7.12 11.08 -9.18
N LEU A 66 6.12 10.22 -8.93
CA LEU A 66 6.38 8.91 -8.33
C LEU A 66 7.26 8.03 -9.24
N LEU A 67 6.96 7.96 -10.55
CA LEU A 67 7.72 7.16 -11.50
C LEU A 67 9.20 7.57 -11.56
N GLU A 68 9.46 8.88 -11.55
CA GLU A 68 10.82 9.43 -11.54
C GLU A 68 11.61 8.96 -10.30
N ILE A 69 10.97 8.94 -9.13
CA ILE A 69 11.61 8.46 -7.89
C ILE A 69 11.80 6.95 -7.94
N LEU A 70 10.80 6.20 -8.40
CA LEU A 70 10.84 4.74 -8.45
C LEU A 70 11.89 4.21 -9.45
N ALA A 71 12.20 4.97 -10.50
CA ALA A 71 13.17 4.59 -11.52
C ALA A 71 14.63 4.89 -11.13
N ARG A 72 14.87 5.72 -10.11
CA ARG A 72 16.22 6.07 -9.67
C ARG A 72 16.86 4.94 -8.85
N PRO A 73 18.13 4.60 -9.10
CA PRO A 73 18.87 3.69 -8.24
C PRO A 73 18.97 4.24 -6.81
N ILE A 74 18.86 3.35 -5.84
CA ILE A 74 19.11 3.69 -4.43
C ILE A 74 20.61 3.96 -4.25
N ALA A 75 20.97 4.96 -3.46
CA ALA A 75 22.37 5.29 -3.22
C ALA A 75 23.16 4.06 -2.73
N GLY A 76 24.21 3.68 -3.48
CA GLY A 76 25.04 2.52 -3.15
C GLY A 76 24.49 1.16 -3.62
N SER A 77 23.45 1.13 -4.47
CA SER A 77 22.90 -0.09 -5.06
C SER A 77 22.43 0.13 -6.51
N ASP A 78 22.52 -0.90 -7.36
CA ASP A 78 21.91 -0.90 -8.70
C ASP A 78 20.40 -1.20 -8.65
N MET A 79 19.86 -1.49 -7.46
CA MET A 79 18.42 -1.69 -7.29
C MET A 79 17.68 -0.37 -7.28
N THR A 80 16.49 -0.39 -7.89
CA THR A 80 15.54 0.73 -7.86
C THR A 80 14.39 0.41 -6.90
N PRO A 81 13.73 1.42 -6.30
CA PRO A 81 12.52 1.20 -5.52
C PRO A 81 11.39 0.54 -6.34
N PHE A 82 11.38 0.74 -7.67
CA PHE A 82 10.48 0.01 -8.57
C PHE A 82 10.70 -1.50 -8.51
N ALA A 83 11.94 -1.99 -8.45
CA ALA A 83 12.23 -3.42 -8.38
C ALA A 83 11.68 -4.05 -7.08
N GLU A 84 11.80 -3.35 -5.94
CA GLU A 84 11.21 -3.78 -4.66
C GLU A 84 9.67 -3.82 -4.75
N LEU A 85 9.07 -2.78 -5.32
CA LEU A 85 7.61 -2.70 -5.50
C LEU A 85 7.09 -3.77 -6.45
N TYR A 86 7.82 -4.05 -7.53
CA TYR A 86 7.50 -5.12 -8.45
C TYR A 86 7.56 -6.48 -7.75
N ALA A 87 8.62 -6.76 -6.98
CA ALA A 87 8.72 -7.98 -6.19
C ALA A 87 7.56 -8.10 -5.17
N ALA A 88 7.15 -7.00 -4.55
CA ALA A 88 5.99 -6.98 -3.66
C ALA A 88 4.69 -7.33 -4.40
N SER A 89 4.50 -6.80 -5.62
CA SER A 89 3.32 -7.09 -6.45
C SER A 89 3.17 -8.56 -6.86
N GLN A 90 4.26 -9.33 -6.83
CA GLN A 90 4.25 -10.76 -7.15
C GLN A 90 3.82 -11.63 -5.96
N ARG A 91 3.71 -11.07 -4.74
CA ARG A 91 3.28 -11.82 -3.56
C ARG A 91 1.76 -11.91 -3.53
N LEU A 92 1.25 -13.11 -3.30
CA LEU A 92 -0.17 -13.33 -3.05
C LEU A 92 -0.56 -12.66 -1.73
N ARG A 93 -1.65 -11.90 -1.77
CA ARG A 93 -2.23 -11.26 -0.59
C ARG A 93 -3.65 -11.74 -0.38
N VAL A 94 -3.96 -12.01 0.87
CA VAL A 94 -5.26 -12.49 1.31
C VAL A 94 -5.88 -11.49 2.27
N ARG A 95 -7.20 -11.35 2.20
CA ARG A 95 -7.96 -10.58 3.17
C ARG A 95 -8.48 -11.50 4.27
N VAL A 96 -8.08 -11.22 5.50
CA VAL A 96 -8.53 -11.94 6.69
C VAL A 96 -9.58 -11.11 7.40
N TRP A 97 -10.67 -11.74 7.80
CA TRP A 97 -11.76 -11.15 8.56
C TRP A 97 -11.79 -11.75 9.96
N ALA A 98 -11.72 -10.92 10.98
CA ALA A 98 -11.88 -11.32 12.38
C ALA A 98 -13.35 -11.14 12.80
N GLU A 99 -14.22 -11.93 12.17
CA GLU A 99 -15.66 -11.92 12.45
C GLU A 99 -15.97 -12.33 13.89
N ASN A 100 -17.03 -11.77 14.46
CA ASN A 100 -17.45 -12.03 15.85
C ASN A 100 -16.39 -11.73 16.93
N SER A 101 -15.36 -10.94 16.61
CA SER A 101 -14.37 -10.52 17.60
C SER A 101 -15.02 -9.67 18.69
N PRO A 102 -14.75 -9.94 19.98
CA PRO A 102 -15.28 -9.14 21.08
C PRO A 102 -14.73 -7.72 21.05
N PHE A 103 -15.46 -6.75 21.61
CA PHE A 103 -15.10 -5.32 21.55
C PHE A 103 -13.74 -5.05 22.22
N GLU A 104 -13.42 -5.79 23.27
CA GLU A 104 -12.17 -5.76 24.03
C GLU A 104 -10.94 -6.08 23.14
N MET A 105 -11.14 -6.81 22.04
CA MET A 105 -10.07 -7.18 21.10
C MET A 105 -9.69 -6.02 20.15
N LYS A 106 -10.42 -4.91 20.16
CA LYS A 106 -10.22 -3.75 19.29
C LYS A 106 -8.78 -3.25 19.27
N ASP A 107 -8.17 -3.05 20.43
CA ASP A 107 -6.83 -2.45 20.50
C ASP A 107 -5.75 -3.45 20.07
N HIS A 108 -5.91 -4.74 20.37
CA HIS A 108 -5.06 -5.80 19.86
C HIS A 108 -5.13 -5.92 18.33
N LEU A 109 -6.34 -5.85 17.76
CA LEU A 109 -6.56 -5.91 16.31
C LEU A 109 -5.95 -4.69 15.62
N LYS A 110 -6.16 -3.48 16.16
CA LYS A 110 -5.51 -2.26 15.65
C LYS A 110 -3.99 -2.36 15.68
N ALA A 111 -3.41 -2.85 16.78
CA ALA A 111 -1.96 -3.02 16.90
C ALA A 111 -1.41 -4.02 15.86
N ARG A 112 -2.22 -5.00 15.44
CA ARG A 112 -1.91 -5.94 14.35
C ARG A 112 -2.25 -5.41 12.95
N GLY A 113 -2.64 -4.14 12.82
CA GLY A 113 -2.92 -3.50 11.54
C GLY A 113 -4.31 -3.77 10.96
N TYR A 114 -5.22 -4.38 11.74
CA TYR A 114 -6.60 -4.56 11.31
C TYR A 114 -7.35 -3.22 11.25
N ARG A 115 -8.28 -3.12 10.31
CA ARG A 115 -9.16 -1.99 10.07
C ARG A 115 -10.60 -2.41 10.27
N TRP A 116 -11.44 -1.51 10.77
CA TRP A 116 -12.86 -1.78 10.93
C TRP A 116 -13.60 -1.65 9.59
N SER A 117 -14.43 -2.64 9.27
CA SER A 117 -15.46 -2.57 8.24
C SER A 117 -16.82 -2.41 8.91
N ASP A 118 -17.59 -1.41 8.50
CA ASP A 118 -18.90 -1.12 9.07
C ASP A 118 -20.04 -1.99 8.50
N GLY A 119 -19.73 -2.84 7.52
CA GLY A 119 -20.70 -3.70 6.84
C GLY A 119 -21.31 -3.08 5.57
N SER A 120 -20.84 -1.91 5.15
CA SER A 120 -21.26 -1.30 3.89
C SER A 120 -20.73 -2.07 2.67
N GLU A 121 -21.33 -1.84 1.49
CA GLU A 121 -20.93 -2.44 0.20
C GLU A 121 -20.86 -3.98 0.20
N GLY A 122 -21.75 -4.64 0.97
CA GLY A 122 -21.83 -6.11 1.03
C GLY A 122 -20.66 -6.79 1.75
N ARG A 123 -19.86 -6.04 2.51
CA ARG A 123 -18.74 -6.55 3.30
C ARG A 123 -19.20 -7.01 4.68
N PRO A 124 -18.49 -7.94 5.35
CA PRO A 124 -18.73 -8.24 6.74
C PRO A 124 -18.56 -7.00 7.64
N LYS A 125 -19.41 -6.89 8.67
CA LYS A 125 -19.23 -5.93 9.76
C LYS A 125 -18.25 -6.48 10.78
N ALA A 126 -16.96 -6.35 10.47
CA ALA A 126 -15.89 -6.95 11.25
C ALA A 126 -14.56 -6.21 11.07
N TRP A 127 -13.59 -6.55 11.90
CA TRP A 127 -12.20 -6.17 11.68
C TRP A 127 -11.61 -6.98 10.53
N TRP A 128 -10.79 -6.33 9.70
CA TRP A 128 -10.09 -7.02 8.61
C TRP A 128 -8.67 -6.50 8.41
N ALA A 129 -7.81 -7.36 7.90
CA ALA A 129 -6.47 -6.99 7.44
C ALA A 129 -6.20 -7.63 6.08
N GLU A 130 -5.37 -6.98 5.28
CA GLU A 130 -4.77 -7.62 4.11
C GLU A 130 -3.35 -8.00 4.49
N ILE A 131 -2.98 -9.26 4.27
CA ILE A 131 -1.66 -9.79 4.64
C ILE A 131 -1.10 -10.60 3.48
N ALA A 132 0.22 -10.77 3.45
CA ALA A 132 0.81 -11.76 2.56
C ALA A 132 0.32 -13.16 2.97
N GLU A 133 0.02 -14.02 2.00
CA GLU A 133 -0.49 -15.37 2.23
C GLU A 133 0.41 -16.19 3.16
N GLU A 134 1.73 -16.04 3.03
CA GLU A 134 2.76 -16.64 3.90
C GLU A 134 2.60 -16.30 5.40
N ASN A 135 1.88 -15.22 5.73
CA ASN A 135 1.63 -14.79 7.11
C ASN A 135 0.24 -15.18 7.61
N LEU A 136 -0.55 -15.93 6.82
CA LEU A 136 -1.89 -16.35 7.19
C LEU A 136 -1.93 -17.14 8.50
N GLU A 137 -0.98 -18.04 8.72
CA GLU A 137 -0.88 -18.84 9.96
C GLU A 137 -0.61 -17.98 11.21
N LYS A 138 0.01 -16.81 11.04
CA LYS A 138 0.30 -15.87 12.14
C LYS A 138 -0.85 -14.90 12.42
N ALA A 139 -1.85 -14.87 11.54
CA ALA A 139 -2.96 -13.93 11.60
C ALA A 139 -4.13 -14.41 12.47
N ALA A 140 -4.29 -15.74 12.59
CA ALA A 140 -5.17 -16.41 13.55
C ALA A 140 -4.69 -16.23 15.00
#